data_AF-A0A9N9XEG6-F1
#
_entry.id   AF-A0A9N9XEG6-F1
#
_cell.length_a   1.000
_cell.length_b   1.000
_cell.length_c   1.000
_cell.angle_alpha   90.00
_cell.angle_beta   90.00
_cell.angle_gamma   90.00
#
_symmetry.space_group_name_H-M   'P 1'
#
loop_
_entity.id
_entity.type
_entity.pdbx_description
1 polymer ?
#
loop_
_entity_poly.entity_id
_entity_poly.type
_entity_poly.pdbx_seq_one_letter_code
_entity_poly.pdbx_strand_id
1 'polypeptide(L)'
;MDNPEPSGIKTKCAVVCVIFGQTSNCPDNVTQRQNFSSSKKKCKGLQSNDHGRTHKTCAGARMQIFKTCSPLSGTSENIISFIIQSLIENLIALQEIKAIGCDETVVNTGVKGGIIRLLEEHCSRTVNPIKALSVNAEYALEKRSAHYRHIRDISTANLNRFLENSRSDIIENCRRNGMTAQTQSKLEKAFDDVEVCAGNNRIYSVPEAEFTKNINDCSKEVVRLSKACLKESQSYYPELLISMRNSVTSFLYANKDVITSNEVRDCYKKVERSRVGNTYIQCIEQAAEGVDKVEIPHSKAVACRVITSIGKCFPKMISEQCEMSDNLSKFLKIYDEFITGPCAA
;
A
#
# COMPACT_ATOMS: atom_id res chain seq x y z
N MET A 1 38.49 30.71 13.55
CA MET A 1 37.87 29.40 13.85
C MET A 1 36.40 29.69 13.99
N ASP A 2 35.68 29.65 12.88
CA ASP A 2 34.26 30.00 12.82
C ASP A 2 33.45 28.69 12.86
N ASN A 3 32.56 28.58 13.84
CA ASN A 3 31.64 27.45 13.95
C ASN A 3 30.63 27.50 12.80
N PRO A 4 30.43 26.41 12.04
CA PRO A 4 29.39 26.39 11.02
C PRO A 4 28.01 26.27 11.69
N GLU A 5 27.08 27.13 11.27
CA GLU A 5 25.67 27.03 11.65
C GLU A 5 25.06 25.71 11.15
N PRO A 6 24.17 25.06 11.93
CA PRO A 6 23.54 23.83 11.53
C PRO A 6 22.51 24.09 10.42
N SER A 7 22.71 23.44 9.27
CA SER A 7 21.80 23.43 8.14
C SER A 7 20.43 22.87 8.52
N GLY A 8 19.39 23.73 8.49
CA GLY A 8 18.01 23.34 8.75
C GLY A 8 17.47 22.35 7.71
N ILE A 9 16.99 21.20 8.20
CA ILE A 9 16.26 20.20 7.40
C ILE A 9 14.84 20.72 7.16
N LYS A 10 14.45 20.93 5.89
CA LYS A 10 13.07 21.26 5.51
C LYS A 10 12.26 19.99 5.26
N THR A 11 11.26 19.73 6.09
CA THR A 11 10.27 18.66 5.91
C THR A 11 8.97 19.24 5.35
N LYS A 12 8.39 18.62 4.31
CA LYS A 12 7.07 18.97 3.78
C LYS A 12 6.02 18.01 4.34
N CYS A 13 5.12 18.52 5.19
CA CYS A 13 3.91 17.82 5.60
C CYS A 13 2.73 18.31 4.74
N ALA A 14 1.85 17.40 4.33
CA ALA A 14 0.59 17.74 3.65
C ALA A 14 -0.59 17.27 4.50
N VAL A 15 -1.45 18.21 4.89
CA VAL A 15 -2.74 17.92 5.54
C VAL A 15 -3.81 18.05 4.47
N VAL A 16 -4.53 16.97 4.18
CA VAL A 16 -5.63 16.98 3.20
C VAL A 16 -6.93 17.28 3.95
N CYS A 17 -7.44 18.50 3.79
CA CYS A 17 -8.75 18.89 4.28
C CYS A 17 -9.81 18.59 3.19
N VAL A 18 -10.69 17.61 3.43
CA VAL A 18 -11.78 17.30 2.49
C VAL A 18 -13.04 18.03 2.93
N ILE A 19 -13.15 19.31 2.55
CA ILE A 19 -14.44 19.99 2.47
C ILE A 19 -14.49 20.71 1.12
N PHE A 20 -15.22 20.10 0.17
CA PHE A 20 -15.38 20.55 -1.23
C PHE A 20 -14.07 20.83 -1.99
N GLY A 21 -13.31 19.76 -2.21
CA GLY A 21 -12.36 19.59 -3.31
C GLY A 21 -11.61 20.83 -3.82
N GLN A 22 -10.58 21.27 -3.09
CA GLN A 22 -9.40 21.93 -3.66
C GLN A 22 -8.16 21.65 -2.80
N THR A 23 -7.02 21.47 -3.48
CA THR A 23 -5.68 21.46 -2.89
C THR A 23 -5.09 22.86 -2.97
N SER A 24 -4.71 23.47 -1.85
CA SER A 24 -3.86 24.67 -1.86
C SER A 24 -2.40 24.28 -1.59
N ASN A 25 -1.49 24.84 -2.38
CA ASN A 25 -0.06 24.84 -2.08
C ASN A 25 0.27 26.10 -1.25
N CYS A 26 1.15 25.99 -0.26
CA CYS A 26 1.70 27.15 0.45
C CYS A 26 2.62 27.97 -0.48
N PRO A 27 2.53 29.32 -0.51
CA PRO A 27 3.51 30.16 -1.18
C PRO A 27 4.61 30.63 -0.22
N ASP A 28 5.86 30.55 -0.68
CA ASP A 28 6.98 31.28 -0.08
C ASP A 28 6.89 32.75 -0.55
N ASN A 29 6.40 33.63 0.32
CA ASN A 29 6.42 35.10 0.28
C ASN A 29 5.79 35.87 -0.92
N VAL A 30 4.83 36.74 -0.56
CA VAL A 30 4.27 37.93 -1.23
C VAL A 30 3.17 37.75 -2.30
N THR A 31 2.02 38.37 -1.96
CA THR A 31 0.88 38.92 -2.71
C THR A 31 0.68 38.58 -4.20
N GLN A 32 -0.38 37.82 -4.52
CA GLN A 32 -1.16 38.03 -5.74
C GLN A 32 -2.63 37.58 -5.60
N ARG A 33 -3.55 38.40 -6.13
CA ARG A 33 -4.99 38.18 -6.24
C ARG A 33 -5.29 37.16 -7.34
N GLN A 34 -6.24 36.24 -7.10
CA GLN A 34 -7.00 35.59 -8.17
C GLN A 34 -8.49 35.53 -7.79
N ASN A 35 -9.33 36.02 -8.71
CA ASN A 35 -10.79 35.93 -8.64
C ASN A 35 -11.23 34.59 -9.26
N PHE A 36 -12.18 33.90 -8.63
CA PHE A 36 -12.86 32.76 -9.24
C PHE A 36 -14.38 32.96 -9.30
N SER A 37 -14.90 32.66 -10.51
CA SER A 37 -16.31 32.60 -10.89
C SER A 37 -17.02 31.43 -10.22
N SER A 38 -18.30 31.62 -9.88
CA SER A 38 -19.10 30.70 -9.06
C SER A 38 -20.14 29.94 -9.88
N SER A 39 -20.20 28.62 -9.69
CA SER A 39 -21.37 27.77 -10.01
C SER A 39 -22.28 27.72 -8.78
N LYS A 40 -23.54 28.13 -8.96
CA LYS A 40 -24.53 28.41 -7.91
C LYS A 40 -24.92 27.17 -7.09
N LYS A 41 -24.73 27.23 -5.76
CA LYS A 41 -25.70 26.75 -4.76
C LYS A 41 -26.00 27.90 -3.78
N LYS A 42 -27.28 28.07 -3.44
CA LYS A 42 -27.83 29.22 -2.69
C LYS A 42 -27.27 29.27 -1.25
N CYS A 43 -26.37 30.21 -0.97
CA CYS A 43 -26.16 30.75 0.37
C CYS A 43 -27.12 31.93 0.54
N LYS A 44 -27.93 31.95 1.62
CA LYS A 44 -28.72 33.14 1.99
C LYS A 44 -27.77 34.14 2.68
N GLY A 45 -27.70 35.36 2.16
CA GLY A 45 -26.95 36.45 2.79
C GLY A 45 -27.84 37.21 3.79
N LEU A 46 -27.28 37.52 4.96
CA LEU A 46 -27.75 38.59 5.82
C LEU A 46 -26.93 39.84 5.47
N GLN A 47 -27.60 40.95 5.16
CA GLN A 47 -26.96 42.27 5.02
C GLN A 47 -26.90 42.92 6.40
N SER A 48 -25.73 43.46 6.77
CA SER A 48 -25.65 44.56 7.73
C SER A 48 -24.94 45.74 7.08
N ASN A 49 -25.49 46.93 7.31
CA ASN A 49 -24.90 48.21 6.93
C ASN A 49 -23.76 48.53 7.91
N ASP A 50 -22.53 48.35 7.46
CA ASP A 50 -21.49 49.38 7.41
C ASP A 50 -20.14 48.71 7.09
N HIS A 51 -19.36 49.33 6.21
CA HIS A 51 -17.99 48.93 5.83
C HIS A 51 -17.84 47.56 5.13
N GLY A 52 -18.47 47.41 3.96
CA GLY A 52 -17.87 46.82 2.76
C GLY A 52 -17.08 45.50 2.85
N ARG A 53 -17.47 44.53 3.69
CA ARG A 53 -16.84 43.20 3.72
C ARG A 53 -17.91 42.09 3.84
N THR A 54 -18.20 41.38 2.75
CA THR A 54 -19.08 40.21 2.78
C THR A 54 -18.28 38.96 3.17
N HIS A 55 -18.43 38.49 4.40
CA HIS A 55 -17.98 37.17 4.81
C HIS A 55 -19.08 36.13 4.55
N LYS A 56 -18.77 35.06 3.81
CA LYS A 56 -19.62 33.86 3.74
C LYS A 56 -19.25 32.95 4.89
N THR A 57 -20.12 32.84 5.89
CA THR A 57 -20.03 31.80 6.92
C THR A 57 -20.78 30.57 6.46
N CYS A 58 -20.08 29.43 6.33
CA CYS A 58 -20.71 28.12 6.19
C CYS A 58 -20.91 27.54 7.59
N ALA A 59 -22.03 27.85 8.23
CA ALA A 59 -22.40 27.19 9.47
C ALA A 59 -22.70 25.70 9.20
N GLY A 60 -21.98 24.80 9.87
CA GLY A 60 -22.28 23.34 9.87
C GLY A 60 -21.35 22.43 9.05
N ALA A 61 -20.16 22.89 8.65
CA ALA A 61 -19.18 22.04 7.98
C ALA A 61 -18.44 21.14 9.01
N ARG A 62 -18.48 19.82 8.84
CA ARG A 62 -17.77 18.86 9.71
C ARG A 62 -16.47 18.41 9.06
N MET A 63 -15.35 18.49 9.77
CA MET A 63 -14.06 18.05 9.28
C MET A 63 -13.75 16.60 9.71
N GLN A 64 -13.33 15.76 8.76
CA GLN A 64 -12.87 14.40 9.00
C GLN A 64 -11.41 14.27 8.56
N ILE A 65 -10.54 13.83 9.47
CA ILE A 65 -9.12 13.59 9.19
C ILE A 65 -8.94 12.11 8.92
N PHE A 66 -8.50 11.74 7.70
CA PHE A 66 -8.44 10.35 7.24
C PHE A 66 -7.03 9.75 7.17
N LYS A 67 -5.98 10.50 7.51
CA LYS A 67 -4.62 9.95 7.48
C LYS A 67 -3.62 10.82 8.22
N THR A 68 -2.88 10.24 9.14
CA THR A 68 -1.59 10.77 9.61
C THR A 68 -0.50 9.86 9.05
N CYS A 69 0.43 10.42 8.28
CA CYS A 69 1.70 9.73 8.03
C CYS A 69 2.54 9.91 9.28
N SER A 70 2.97 8.82 9.91
CA SER A 70 3.97 8.89 10.98
C SER A 70 5.23 9.58 10.44
N PRO A 71 5.68 10.71 11.00
CA PRO A 71 7.01 11.19 10.73
C PRO A 71 8.02 10.13 11.19
N LEU A 72 9.09 9.93 10.42
CA LEU A 72 10.19 9.01 10.74
C LEU A 72 10.86 9.27 12.11
N SER A 73 10.55 10.39 12.78
CA SER A 73 11.14 10.78 14.07
C SER A 73 10.29 11.78 14.89
N GLY A 74 8.97 11.59 14.99
CA GLY A 74 8.12 12.41 15.86
C GLY A 74 7.42 11.59 16.93
N THR A 75 7.46 12.04 18.19
CA THR A 75 6.60 11.50 19.24
C THR A 75 5.13 11.83 18.93
N SER A 76 4.19 11.05 19.45
CA SER A 76 2.75 11.32 19.32
C SER A 76 2.38 12.75 19.76
N GLU A 77 3.11 13.29 20.75
CA GLU A 77 2.96 14.66 21.26
C GLU A 77 3.30 15.72 20.21
N ASN A 78 4.38 15.53 19.46
CA ASN A 78 4.79 16.45 18.40
C ASN A 78 3.77 16.46 17.25
N ILE A 79 3.25 15.28 16.91
CA ILE A 79 2.23 15.13 15.86
C ILE A 79 0.94 15.85 16.30
N ILE A 80 0.54 15.69 17.56
CA ILE A 80 -0.65 16.34 18.11
C ILE A 80 -0.49 17.86 18.19
N SER A 81 0.66 18.34 18.63
CA SER A 81 0.97 19.78 18.69
C SER A 81 0.88 20.41 17.30
N PHE A 82 1.41 19.73 16.28
CA PHE A 82 1.29 20.18 14.89
C PHE A 82 -0.16 20.20 14.39
N ILE A 83 -0.94 19.15 14.68
CA ILE A 83 -2.36 19.08 14.29
C ILE A 83 -3.14 20.24 14.93
N ILE A 84 -3.00 20.45 16.24
CA ILE A 84 -3.69 21.51 16.99
C ILE A 84 -3.30 22.88 16.45
N GLN A 85 -2.00 23.13 16.27
CA GLN A 85 -1.51 24.40 15.74
C GLN A 85 -2.11 24.69 14.35
N SER A 86 -2.13 23.70 13.46
CA SER A 86 -2.72 23.83 12.13
C SER A 86 -4.23 24.13 12.19
N LEU A 87 -4.97 23.53 13.13
CA LEU A 87 -6.40 23.77 13.32
C LEU A 87 -6.68 25.20 13.79
N ILE A 88 -5.87 25.69 14.74
CA ILE A 88 -5.96 27.07 15.26
C ILE A 88 -5.68 28.07 14.14
N GLU A 89 -4.61 27.86 13.37
CA GLU A 89 -4.22 28.73 12.24
C GLU A 89 -5.32 28.82 11.17
N ASN A 90 -6.09 27.76 11.00
CA ASN A 90 -7.20 27.71 10.04
C ASN A 90 -8.56 28.07 10.66
N LEU A 91 -8.60 28.56 11.91
CA LEU A 91 -9.82 28.94 12.65
C LEU A 91 -10.85 27.80 12.72
N ILE A 92 -10.39 26.54 12.76
CA ILE A 92 -11.24 25.36 12.86
C ILE A 92 -11.49 25.08 14.35
N ALA A 93 -12.76 25.13 14.76
CA ALA A 93 -13.11 24.86 16.13
C ALA A 93 -12.80 23.39 16.49
N LEU A 94 -11.99 23.17 17.53
CA LEU A 94 -11.58 21.81 17.96
C LEU A 94 -12.76 20.88 18.26
N GLN A 95 -13.89 21.47 18.64
CA GLN A 95 -15.18 20.82 18.89
C GLN A 95 -15.85 20.22 17.63
N GLU A 96 -15.43 20.61 16.43
CA GLU A 96 -15.97 20.08 15.16
C GLU A 96 -15.17 18.90 14.59
N ILE A 97 -14.07 18.51 15.25
CA ILE A 97 -13.15 17.49 14.75
C ILE A 97 -13.68 16.09 15.03
N LYS A 98 -13.62 15.25 13.99
CA LYS A 98 -13.71 13.79 14.11
C LYS A 98 -12.39 13.18 13.64
N ALA A 99 -11.73 12.44 14.53
CA ALA A 99 -10.52 11.68 14.23
C ALA A 99 -10.83 10.20 14.09
N ILE A 100 -10.23 9.56 13.07
CA ILE A 100 -10.33 8.11 12.84
C ILE A 100 -8.90 7.59 12.72
N GLY A 101 -8.54 6.63 13.60
CA GLY A 101 -7.28 5.89 13.45
C GLY A 101 -7.43 4.86 12.34
N CYS A 102 -6.50 4.87 11.38
CA CYS A 102 -6.53 3.94 10.24
C CYS A 102 -5.58 2.74 10.41
N ASP A 103 -4.91 2.62 11.55
CA ASP A 103 -4.16 1.44 11.94
C ASP A 103 -4.26 1.21 13.46
N GLU A 104 -3.95 -0.02 13.90
CA GLU A 104 -3.96 -0.41 15.31
C GLU A 104 -2.60 -0.17 15.99
N THR A 105 -1.74 0.70 15.44
CA THR A 105 -0.42 0.90 16.03
C THR A 105 -0.54 1.59 17.39
N VAL A 106 0.35 1.23 18.32
CA VAL A 106 0.45 1.86 19.65
C VAL A 106 0.59 3.39 19.54
N VAL A 107 1.18 3.88 18.44
CA VAL A 107 1.31 5.32 18.14
C VAL A 107 -0.06 5.97 17.86
N ASN A 108 -0.98 5.28 17.18
CA ASN A 108 -2.30 5.83 16.84
C ASN A 108 -3.36 5.57 17.92
N THR A 109 -3.39 4.38 18.52
CA THR A 109 -4.48 3.92 19.41
C THR A 109 -4.03 3.57 20.83
N GLY A 110 -2.75 3.77 21.17
CA GLY A 110 -2.20 3.44 22.48
C GLY A 110 -2.98 4.07 23.63
N VAL A 111 -3.31 3.24 24.64
CA VAL A 111 -4.09 3.62 25.83
C VAL A 111 -3.45 4.77 26.62
N LYS A 112 -2.12 4.91 26.51
CA LYS A 112 -1.33 6.04 27.02
C LYS A 112 -0.40 6.54 25.93
N GLY A 113 -0.57 7.78 25.49
CA GLY A 113 0.29 8.42 24.49
C GLY A 113 -0.03 8.09 23.02
N GLY A 114 -1.13 7.41 22.73
CA GLY A 114 -1.65 7.31 21.36
C GLY A 114 -2.14 8.68 20.87
N ILE A 115 -1.97 8.99 19.59
CA ILE A 115 -2.40 10.25 18.96
C ILE A 115 -3.89 10.53 19.25
N ILE A 116 -4.77 9.53 19.10
CA ILE A 116 -6.20 9.71 19.39
C ILE A 116 -6.37 10.12 20.85
N ARG A 117 -5.70 9.42 21.78
CA ARG A 117 -5.84 9.67 23.20
C ARG A 117 -5.35 11.07 23.61
N LEU A 118 -4.20 11.48 23.09
CA LEU A 118 -3.65 12.82 23.31
C LEU A 118 -4.57 13.91 22.74
N LEU A 119 -5.26 13.64 21.62
CA LEU A 119 -6.26 14.56 21.06
C LEU A 119 -7.51 14.67 21.97
N GLU A 120 -7.97 13.57 22.57
CA GLU A 120 -9.08 13.57 23.54
C GLU A 120 -8.76 14.39 24.78
N GLU A 121 -7.55 14.19 25.32
CA GLU A 121 -7.04 14.91 26.49
C GLU A 121 -6.98 16.40 26.22
N HIS A 122 -6.43 16.80 25.06
CA HIS A 122 -6.34 18.21 24.69
C HIS A 122 -7.71 18.85 24.43
N CYS A 123 -8.66 18.09 23.85
CA CYS A 123 -10.00 18.58 23.57
C CYS A 123 -10.95 18.49 24.79
N SER A 124 -10.48 17.98 25.94
CA SER A 124 -11.30 17.72 27.14
C SER A 124 -12.59 16.96 26.85
N ARG A 125 -12.58 16.08 25.84
CA ARG A 125 -13.75 15.32 25.41
C ARG A 125 -13.33 13.99 24.80
N THR A 126 -14.15 12.96 25.01
CA THR A 126 -14.02 11.71 24.27
C THR A 126 -14.26 12.00 22.79
N VAL A 127 -13.24 11.77 21.96
CA VAL A 127 -13.41 11.79 20.51
C VAL A 127 -14.00 10.44 20.22
N ASN A 128 -15.34 10.34 20.15
CA ASN A 128 -16.03 9.08 19.86
C ASN A 128 -15.27 8.37 18.73
N PRO A 129 -14.51 7.29 19.03
CA PRO A 129 -13.91 6.52 17.97
C PRO A 129 -15.12 5.97 17.25
N ILE A 130 -15.37 6.48 16.04
CA ILE A 130 -16.23 5.72 15.15
C ILE A 130 -15.39 4.46 14.94
N LYS A 131 -15.69 3.40 15.72
CA LYS A 131 -15.58 2.03 15.25
C LYS A 131 -16.46 2.00 14.01
N ALA A 132 -15.95 2.57 12.93
CA ALA A 132 -16.58 2.48 11.63
C ALA A 132 -16.45 1.00 11.37
N LEU A 133 -17.57 0.30 11.57
CA LEU A 133 -17.79 -1.10 11.27
C LEU A 133 -16.88 -1.47 10.11
N SER A 134 -15.77 -2.10 10.49
CA SER A 134 -14.67 -2.43 9.60
C SER A 134 -15.12 -3.46 8.57
N VAL A 135 -16.27 -4.10 8.77
CA VAL A 135 -16.87 -5.07 7.86
C VAL A 135 -17.12 -4.56 6.43
N ASN A 136 -17.05 -3.26 6.13
CA ASN A 136 -17.15 -2.77 4.74
C ASN A 136 -15.86 -2.14 4.19
N ALA A 137 -15.03 -1.52 5.01
CA ALA A 137 -13.75 -0.95 4.57
C ALA A 137 -12.64 -2.02 4.56
N GLU A 138 -12.62 -2.87 5.57
CA GLU A 138 -11.82 -4.09 5.65
C GLU A 138 -12.29 -5.05 4.55
N TYR A 139 -13.59 -5.26 4.37
CA TYR A 139 -14.14 -6.04 3.25
C TYR A 139 -13.85 -5.44 1.86
N ALA A 140 -13.80 -4.11 1.70
CA ALA A 140 -13.41 -3.46 0.44
C ALA A 140 -11.89 -3.49 0.18
N LEU A 141 -11.07 -3.53 1.24
CA LEU A 141 -9.61 -3.75 1.17
C LEU A 141 -9.26 -5.23 0.95
N GLU A 142 -10.04 -6.13 1.53
CA GLU A 142 -9.95 -7.59 1.46
C GLU A 142 -10.48 -8.14 0.13
N LYS A 143 -11.37 -7.39 -0.55
CA LYS A 143 -11.82 -7.63 -1.94
C LYS A 143 -10.92 -7.06 -3.03
N ARG A 144 -9.79 -6.44 -2.70
CA ARG A 144 -8.71 -6.31 -3.70
C ARG A 144 -8.15 -7.71 -3.88
N SER A 145 -8.18 -8.25 -5.09
CA SER A 145 -7.98 -9.69 -5.28
C SER A 145 -6.68 -10.16 -4.59
N ALA A 146 -6.72 -11.35 -3.99
CA ALA A 146 -5.55 -12.18 -3.66
C ALA A 146 -4.34 -11.90 -4.57
N HIS A 147 -4.64 -11.97 -5.85
CA HIS A 147 -3.75 -11.82 -6.99
C HIS A 147 -3.21 -10.39 -7.22
N TYR A 148 -3.99 -9.38 -6.87
CA TYR A 148 -3.61 -7.97 -6.93
C TYR A 148 -2.55 -7.59 -5.89
N ARG A 149 -2.66 -8.10 -4.66
CA ARG A 149 -1.62 -7.93 -3.62
C ARG A 149 -0.35 -8.65 -4.03
N HIS A 150 -0.52 -9.85 -4.58
CA HIS A 150 0.56 -10.73 -5.01
C HIS A 150 1.49 -10.07 -6.04
N ILE A 151 0.95 -9.46 -7.10
CA ILE A 151 1.78 -8.95 -8.21
C ILE A 151 2.37 -7.57 -7.91
N ARG A 152 1.70 -6.75 -7.09
CA ARG A 152 2.34 -5.53 -6.57
C ARG A 152 3.60 -5.86 -5.77
N ASP A 153 3.57 -6.93 -4.98
CA ASP A 153 4.66 -7.26 -4.08
C ASP A 153 5.75 -8.14 -4.72
N ILE A 154 5.47 -8.80 -5.84
CA ILE A 154 6.52 -9.32 -6.76
C ILE A 154 7.36 -8.15 -7.31
N SER A 155 6.73 -7.00 -7.57
CA SER A 155 7.40 -5.83 -8.18
C SER A 155 8.09 -4.90 -7.17
N THR A 156 7.58 -4.79 -5.93
CA THR A 156 8.29 -4.09 -4.86
C THR A 156 9.27 -5.06 -4.20
N ALA A 157 10.55 -4.70 -4.11
CA ALA A 157 11.68 -5.53 -3.64
C ALA A 157 11.55 -6.24 -2.26
N ASN A 158 10.38 -6.26 -1.63
CA ASN A 158 10.03 -7.13 -0.51
C ASN A 158 9.72 -8.54 -0.98
N LEU A 159 10.75 -9.14 -1.56
CA LEU A 159 10.80 -10.51 -2.03
C LEU A 159 10.18 -11.47 -0.98
N ASN A 160 10.40 -11.31 0.30
CA ASN A 160 9.91 -12.27 1.31
C ASN A 160 8.39 -12.23 1.56
N ARG A 161 7.67 -11.18 1.12
CA ARG A 161 6.22 -11.03 1.35
C ARG A 161 5.32 -11.75 0.37
N PHE A 162 5.89 -12.32 -0.69
CA PHE A 162 5.14 -13.00 -1.72
C PHE A 162 4.29 -14.16 -1.17
N LEU A 163 4.87 -14.98 -0.28
CA LEU A 163 4.15 -16.05 0.41
C LEU A 163 3.19 -15.51 1.47
N GLU A 164 3.52 -14.39 2.13
CA GLU A 164 2.62 -13.72 3.07
C GLU A 164 1.33 -13.26 2.38
N ASN A 165 1.40 -12.78 1.14
CA ASN A 165 0.21 -12.35 0.42
C ASN A 165 -0.72 -13.51 0.05
N SER A 166 -0.14 -14.69 -0.20
CA SER A 166 -0.91 -15.92 -0.43
C SER A 166 -1.32 -16.62 0.86
N ARG A 167 -0.81 -16.20 2.03
CA ARG A 167 -1.13 -16.77 3.34
C ARG A 167 -2.63 -16.74 3.60
N SER A 168 -3.24 -15.56 3.49
CA SER A 168 -4.67 -15.39 3.72
C SER A 168 -5.50 -16.25 2.77
N ASP A 169 -5.13 -16.32 1.49
CA ASP A 169 -5.86 -17.10 0.50
C ASP A 169 -5.79 -18.60 0.79
N ILE A 170 -4.60 -19.12 1.10
CA ILE A 170 -4.39 -20.52 1.44
C ILE A 170 -5.14 -20.87 2.73
N ILE A 171 -4.99 -20.07 3.79
CA ILE A 171 -5.66 -20.29 5.07
C ILE A 171 -7.18 -20.28 4.90
N GLU A 172 -7.72 -19.30 4.18
CA GLU A 172 -9.17 -19.18 3.96
C GLU A 172 -9.71 -20.35 3.13
N ASN A 173 -9.00 -20.79 2.09
CA ASN A 173 -9.39 -21.96 1.31
C ASN A 173 -9.32 -23.25 2.16
N CYS A 174 -8.28 -23.42 2.97
CA CYS A 174 -8.19 -24.53 3.91
C CYS A 174 -9.30 -24.51 4.96
N ARG A 175 -9.67 -23.31 5.48
CA ARG A 175 -10.78 -23.14 6.42
C ARG A 175 -12.10 -23.57 5.80
N ARG A 176 -12.36 -23.20 4.54
CA ARG A 176 -13.54 -23.65 3.77
C ARG A 176 -13.57 -25.15 3.54
N ASN A 177 -12.40 -25.80 3.53
CA ASN A 177 -12.28 -27.26 3.41
C ASN A 177 -12.37 -28.00 4.75
N GLY A 178 -12.74 -27.32 5.84
CA GLY A 178 -12.93 -27.93 7.16
C GLY A 178 -11.64 -28.06 7.99
N MET A 179 -10.63 -27.24 7.72
CA MET A 179 -9.40 -27.18 8.53
C MET A 179 -9.73 -26.92 10.02
N THR A 180 -9.11 -27.71 10.91
CA THR A 180 -9.25 -27.53 12.36
C THR A 180 -8.44 -26.33 12.87
N ALA A 181 -8.83 -25.75 14.01
CA ALA A 181 -8.09 -24.64 14.63
C ALA A 181 -6.61 -25.00 14.93
N GLN A 182 -6.33 -26.25 15.31
CA GLN A 182 -4.97 -26.73 15.52
C GLN A 182 -4.16 -26.73 14.21
N THR A 183 -4.77 -27.15 13.11
CA THR A 183 -4.12 -27.17 11.79
C THR A 183 -3.89 -25.74 11.29
N GLN A 184 -4.86 -24.84 11.50
CA GLN A 184 -4.72 -23.43 11.19
C GLN A 184 -3.53 -22.80 11.92
N SER A 185 -3.44 -22.97 13.24
CA SER A 185 -2.34 -22.43 14.04
C SER A 185 -0.97 -22.96 13.59
N LYS A 186 -0.89 -24.26 13.23
CA LYS A 186 0.35 -24.84 12.67
C LYS A 186 0.70 -24.22 11.32
N LEU A 187 -0.28 -24.03 10.44
CA LEU A 187 -0.08 -23.44 9.11
C LEU A 187 0.34 -21.98 9.22
N GLU A 188 -0.32 -21.19 10.08
CA GLU A 188 0.05 -19.80 10.39
C GLU A 188 1.49 -19.70 10.89
N LYS A 189 1.84 -20.53 11.88
CA LYS A 189 3.22 -20.59 12.39
C LYS A 189 4.21 -20.98 11.29
N ALA A 190 3.87 -21.90 10.39
CA ALA A 190 4.74 -22.27 9.28
C ALA A 190 4.96 -21.10 8.30
N PHE A 191 3.95 -20.25 8.06
CA PHE A 191 4.15 -19.01 7.31
C PHE A 191 5.08 -18.03 8.03
N ASP A 192 4.93 -17.85 9.35
CA ASP A 192 5.82 -16.99 10.16
C ASP A 192 7.27 -17.52 10.12
N ASP A 193 7.45 -18.84 10.27
CA ASP A 193 8.76 -19.50 10.24
C ASP A 193 9.44 -19.31 8.86
N VAL A 194 8.67 -19.31 7.76
CA VAL A 194 9.18 -19.03 6.40
C VAL A 194 9.69 -17.61 6.28
N GLU A 195 8.97 -16.61 6.81
CA GLU A 195 9.38 -15.20 6.75
C GLU A 195 10.73 -15.00 7.45
N VAL A 196 10.87 -15.55 8.66
CA VAL A 196 12.10 -15.49 9.45
C VAL A 196 13.24 -16.23 8.73
N CYS A 197 12.98 -17.46 8.26
CA CYS A 197 13.98 -18.30 7.62
C CYS A 197 14.47 -17.72 6.28
N ALA A 198 13.56 -17.25 5.42
CA ALA A 198 13.90 -16.63 4.14
C ALA A 198 14.54 -15.24 4.32
N GLY A 199 14.23 -14.54 5.42
CA GLY A 199 14.82 -13.26 5.79
C GLY A 199 16.30 -13.29 6.14
N ASN A 200 16.85 -14.46 6.46
CA ASN A 200 18.26 -14.59 6.86
C ASN A 200 19.25 -14.28 5.72
N ASN A 201 18.84 -14.51 4.47
CA ASN A 201 19.67 -14.24 3.30
C ASN A 201 19.13 -13.02 2.56
N ARG A 202 20.00 -12.02 2.35
CA ARG A 202 19.69 -10.88 1.49
C ARG A 202 19.96 -11.25 0.04
N ILE A 203 19.06 -10.84 -0.85
CA ILE A 203 19.28 -11.02 -2.30
C ILE A 203 20.59 -10.34 -2.71
N TYR A 204 21.36 -11.01 -3.59
CA TYR A 204 22.69 -10.62 -4.04
C TYR A 204 23.82 -10.68 -2.99
N SER A 205 23.54 -11.00 -1.72
CA SER A 205 24.59 -11.23 -0.71
C SER A 205 25.14 -12.65 -0.72
N VAL A 206 24.43 -13.58 -1.36
CA VAL A 206 24.84 -14.98 -1.58
C VAL A 206 24.63 -15.33 -3.06
N PRO A 207 25.26 -16.40 -3.59
CA PRO A 207 24.99 -16.88 -4.95
C PRO A 207 23.52 -17.25 -5.19
N GLU A 208 23.04 -17.12 -6.42
CA GLU A 208 21.65 -17.41 -6.81
C GLU A 208 21.18 -18.80 -6.37
N ALA A 209 22.01 -19.83 -6.60
CA ALA A 209 21.70 -21.20 -6.25
C ALA A 209 21.52 -21.39 -4.73
N GLU A 210 22.33 -20.70 -3.93
CA GLU A 210 22.23 -20.73 -2.47
C GLU A 210 20.97 -20.00 -1.99
N PHE A 211 20.69 -18.81 -2.54
CA PHE A 211 19.49 -18.04 -2.21
C PHE A 211 18.20 -18.82 -2.54
N THR A 212 18.16 -19.41 -3.73
CA THR A 212 17.02 -20.22 -4.21
C THR A 212 16.85 -21.47 -3.36
N LYS A 213 17.94 -22.17 -3.03
CA LYS A 213 17.91 -23.33 -2.14
C LYS A 213 17.37 -22.95 -0.75
N ASN A 214 17.80 -21.83 -0.18
CA ASN A 214 17.31 -21.35 1.11
C ASN A 214 15.80 -21.13 1.09
N ILE A 215 15.27 -20.44 0.08
CA ILE A 215 13.82 -20.22 -0.06
C ILE A 215 13.07 -21.56 -0.14
N ASN A 216 13.56 -22.50 -0.96
CA ASN A 216 12.94 -23.81 -1.11
C ASN A 216 12.96 -24.60 0.19
N ASP A 217 14.08 -24.61 0.90
CA ASP A 217 14.24 -25.30 2.18
C ASP A 217 13.33 -24.71 3.27
N CYS A 218 13.27 -23.37 3.38
CA CYS A 218 12.37 -22.69 4.30
C CYS A 218 10.89 -22.99 4.00
N SER A 219 10.53 -23.16 2.73
CA SER A 219 9.14 -23.30 2.30
C SER A 219 8.58 -24.73 2.35
N LYS A 220 9.39 -25.74 2.67
CA LYS A 220 8.96 -27.16 2.64
C LYS A 220 7.73 -27.42 3.52
N GLU A 221 7.75 -26.91 4.74
CA GLU A 221 6.69 -27.19 5.71
C GLU A 221 5.38 -26.46 5.35
N VAL A 222 5.46 -25.19 4.91
CA VAL A 222 4.27 -24.48 4.47
C VAL A 222 3.65 -25.12 3.23
N VAL A 223 4.46 -25.59 2.27
CA VAL A 223 3.98 -26.33 1.09
C VAL A 223 3.29 -27.63 1.52
N ARG A 224 3.91 -28.40 2.41
CA ARG A 224 3.37 -29.67 2.92
C ARG A 224 2.03 -29.48 3.64
N LEU A 225 1.96 -28.52 4.57
CA LEU A 225 0.73 -28.23 5.33
C LEU A 225 -0.37 -27.66 4.44
N SER A 226 -0.04 -26.75 3.52
CA SER A 226 -1.00 -26.18 2.57
C SER A 226 -1.60 -27.27 1.68
N LYS A 227 -0.78 -28.15 1.11
CA LYS A 227 -1.25 -29.28 0.29
C LYS A 227 -2.18 -30.22 1.06
N ALA A 228 -1.94 -30.43 2.36
CA ALA A 228 -2.74 -31.31 3.18
C ALA A 228 -4.14 -30.76 3.50
N CYS A 229 -4.36 -29.44 3.42
CA CYS A 229 -5.66 -28.82 3.72
C CYS A 229 -6.40 -28.25 2.50
N LEU A 230 -5.72 -28.08 1.37
CA LEU A 230 -6.34 -27.69 0.10
C LEU A 230 -7.05 -28.88 -0.57
N LYS A 231 -8.03 -28.59 -1.44
CA LYS A 231 -8.63 -29.61 -2.30
C LYS A 231 -7.56 -30.16 -3.24
N GLU A 232 -7.72 -31.40 -3.70
CA GLU A 232 -6.82 -32.03 -4.68
C GLU A 232 -6.61 -31.12 -5.92
N SER A 233 -7.70 -30.56 -6.45
CA SER A 233 -7.70 -29.60 -7.56
C SER A 233 -6.88 -28.32 -7.31
N GLN A 234 -6.62 -27.96 -6.06
CA GLN A 234 -5.88 -26.76 -5.63
C GLN A 234 -4.48 -27.09 -5.09
N SER A 235 -4.13 -28.37 -4.95
CA SER A 235 -2.87 -28.81 -4.34
C SER A 235 -1.62 -28.36 -5.12
N TYR A 236 -1.76 -28.00 -6.40
CA TYR A 236 -0.68 -27.43 -7.22
C TYR A 236 -0.26 -26.03 -6.74
N TYR A 237 -1.14 -25.30 -6.06
CA TYR A 237 -0.99 -23.86 -5.86
C TYR A 237 0.25 -23.49 -5.03
N PRO A 238 0.55 -24.13 -3.88
CA PRO A 238 1.76 -23.81 -3.12
C PRO A 238 3.06 -24.02 -3.90
N GLU A 239 3.13 -25.04 -4.76
CA GLU A 239 4.32 -25.26 -5.61
C GLU A 239 4.43 -24.26 -6.75
N LEU A 240 3.30 -23.86 -7.34
CA LEU A 240 3.28 -22.79 -8.34
C LEU A 240 3.81 -21.48 -7.74
N LEU A 241 3.44 -21.16 -6.50
CA LEU A 241 3.98 -20.00 -5.78
C LEU A 241 5.51 -20.09 -5.64
N ILE A 242 6.05 -21.22 -5.19
CA ILE A 242 7.50 -21.40 -5.08
C ILE A 242 8.21 -21.34 -6.44
N SER A 243 7.60 -21.92 -7.49
CA SER A 243 8.14 -21.85 -8.84
C SER A 243 8.18 -20.42 -9.38
N MET A 244 7.11 -19.64 -9.19
CA MET A 244 7.08 -18.21 -9.52
C MET A 244 8.14 -17.43 -8.78
N ARG A 245 8.30 -17.72 -7.49
CA ARG A 245 9.31 -17.10 -6.66
C ARG A 245 10.73 -17.37 -7.16
N ASN A 246 11.04 -18.61 -7.50
CA ASN A 246 12.35 -18.99 -8.02
C ASN A 246 12.60 -18.33 -9.39
N SER A 247 11.58 -18.27 -10.24
CA SER A 247 11.66 -17.57 -11.53
C SER A 247 11.98 -16.08 -11.36
N VAL A 248 11.28 -15.39 -10.45
CA VAL A 248 11.57 -13.97 -10.12
C VAL A 248 12.97 -13.81 -9.53
N THR A 249 13.42 -14.75 -8.71
CA THR A 249 14.78 -14.74 -8.17
C THR A 249 15.81 -14.81 -9.30
N SER A 250 15.68 -15.79 -10.20
CA SER A 250 16.57 -15.94 -11.35
C SER A 250 16.56 -14.71 -12.26
N PHE A 251 15.37 -14.12 -12.49
CA PHE A 251 15.24 -12.84 -13.20
C PHE A 251 16.10 -11.74 -12.57
N LEU A 252 16.00 -11.58 -11.25
CA LEU A 252 16.70 -10.53 -10.51
C LEU A 252 18.22 -10.74 -10.55
N TYR A 253 18.71 -11.96 -10.33
CA TYR A 253 20.15 -12.28 -10.44
C TYR A 253 20.69 -12.06 -11.86
N ALA A 254 19.97 -12.52 -12.89
CA ALA A 254 20.38 -12.37 -14.28
C ALA A 254 20.38 -10.90 -14.76
N ASN A 255 19.60 -10.02 -14.12
CA ASN A 255 19.41 -8.63 -14.55
C ASN A 255 19.87 -7.60 -13.50
N LYS A 256 20.73 -8.00 -12.54
CA LYS A 256 21.17 -7.14 -11.43
C LYS A 256 21.70 -5.78 -11.91
N ASP A 257 22.54 -5.78 -12.93
CA ASP A 257 23.16 -4.54 -13.46
C ASP A 257 22.12 -3.61 -14.11
N VAL A 258 21.15 -4.19 -14.81
CA VAL A 258 20.07 -3.43 -15.44
C VAL A 258 19.13 -2.85 -14.39
N ILE A 259 18.73 -3.64 -13.40
CA ILE A 259 17.86 -3.21 -12.29
C ILE A 259 18.49 -2.08 -11.47
N THR A 260 19.81 -2.14 -11.28
CA THR A 260 20.56 -1.13 -10.51
C THR A 260 20.98 0.08 -11.33
N SER A 261 20.76 0.06 -12.66
CA SER A 261 21.07 1.18 -13.55
C SER A 261 20.25 2.43 -13.22
N ASN A 262 20.83 3.60 -13.52
CA ASN A 262 20.14 4.88 -13.33
C ASN A 262 18.88 4.97 -14.19
N GLU A 263 18.91 4.39 -15.39
CA GLU A 263 17.78 4.37 -16.32
C GLU A 263 16.54 3.70 -15.70
N VAL A 264 16.70 2.47 -15.23
CA VAL A 264 15.62 1.71 -14.60
C VAL A 264 15.16 2.39 -13.31
N ARG A 265 16.09 2.87 -12.47
CA ARG A 265 15.76 3.61 -11.24
C ARG A 265 14.94 4.87 -11.52
N ASP A 266 15.30 5.65 -12.52
CA ASP A 266 14.59 6.89 -12.86
C ASP A 266 13.23 6.60 -13.50
N CYS A 267 13.12 5.52 -14.26
CA CYS A 267 11.84 4.99 -14.72
C CYS A 267 10.93 4.60 -13.54
N TYR A 268 11.42 3.84 -12.57
CA TYR A 268 10.65 3.48 -11.37
C TYR A 268 10.13 4.71 -10.61
N LYS A 269 10.93 5.77 -10.45
CA LYS A 269 10.46 7.02 -9.82
C LYS A 269 9.30 7.68 -10.59
N LYS A 270 9.25 7.56 -11.92
CA LYS A 270 8.12 8.06 -12.73
C LYS A 270 6.88 7.22 -12.47
N VAL A 271 7.05 5.90 -12.39
CA VAL A 271 5.99 4.93 -12.15
C VAL A 271 5.40 5.02 -10.74
N GLU A 272 6.20 5.36 -9.73
CA GLU A 272 5.73 5.52 -8.34
C GLU A 272 4.77 6.72 -8.16
N ARG A 273 4.62 7.59 -9.17
CA ARG A 273 3.67 8.70 -9.13
C ARG A 273 2.24 8.17 -9.12
N SER A 274 1.41 8.67 -8.21
CA SER A 274 0.07 8.14 -7.88
C SER A 274 -0.87 7.92 -9.06
N ARG A 275 -0.79 8.74 -10.12
CA ARG A 275 -1.63 8.57 -11.32
C ARG A 275 -1.30 7.29 -12.09
N VAL A 276 -0.02 6.92 -12.18
CA VAL A 276 0.42 5.69 -12.85
C VAL A 276 -0.01 4.47 -12.06
N GLY A 277 0.05 4.56 -10.72
CA GLY A 277 -0.47 3.52 -9.83
C GLY A 277 -1.91 3.14 -10.18
N ASN A 278 -2.80 4.10 -10.39
CA ASN A 278 -4.20 3.79 -10.74
C ASN A 278 -4.34 3.03 -12.07
N THR A 279 -3.56 3.38 -13.09
CA THR A 279 -3.58 2.67 -14.38
C THR A 279 -3.12 1.22 -14.24
N TYR A 280 -2.05 0.99 -13.48
CA TYR A 280 -1.56 -0.36 -13.18
C TYR A 280 -2.60 -1.20 -12.44
N ILE A 281 -3.25 -0.59 -11.45
CA ILE A 281 -4.33 -1.21 -10.67
C ILE A 281 -5.49 -1.63 -11.57
N GLN A 282 -5.93 -0.73 -12.46
CA GLN A 282 -6.99 -1.02 -13.42
C GLN A 282 -6.61 -2.15 -14.39
N CYS A 283 -5.35 -2.18 -14.86
CA CYS A 283 -4.87 -3.27 -15.70
C CYS A 283 -4.95 -4.62 -14.96
N ILE A 284 -4.53 -4.65 -13.70
CA ILE A 284 -4.63 -5.86 -12.87
C ILE A 284 -6.08 -6.31 -12.73
N GLU A 285 -6.99 -5.39 -12.39
CA GLU A 285 -8.41 -5.71 -12.18
C GLU A 285 -9.06 -6.28 -13.44
N GLN A 286 -8.73 -5.72 -14.62
CA GLN A 286 -9.18 -6.23 -15.91
C GLN A 286 -8.59 -7.62 -16.21
N ALA A 287 -7.30 -7.82 -15.97
CA ALA A 287 -6.64 -9.11 -16.17
C ALA A 287 -7.14 -10.22 -15.22
N ALA A 288 -7.74 -9.84 -14.08
CA ALA A 288 -8.34 -10.74 -13.11
C ALA A 288 -9.86 -10.92 -13.28
N GLU A 289 -10.46 -10.35 -14.33
CA GLU A 289 -11.90 -10.44 -14.57
C GLU A 289 -12.35 -11.91 -14.76
N GLY A 290 -13.50 -12.26 -14.16
CA GLY A 290 -14.06 -13.61 -14.22
C GLY A 290 -13.35 -14.65 -13.33
N VAL A 291 -12.47 -14.22 -12.42
CA VAL A 291 -11.81 -15.08 -11.42
C VAL A 291 -12.40 -14.75 -10.06
N ASP A 292 -12.77 -15.77 -9.29
CA ASP A 292 -13.18 -15.56 -7.91
C ASP A 292 -12.01 -14.95 -7.13
N LYS A 293 -12.27 -13.81 -6.48
CA LYS A 293 -11.24 -13.07 -5.75
C LYS A 293 -10.79 -13.75 -4.46
N VAL A 294 -11.53 -14.76 -4.01
CA VAL A 294 -11.38 -15.40 -2.70
C VAL A 294 -11.05 -16.90 -2.81
N GLU A 295 -11.48 -17.58 -3.86
CA GLU A 295 -11.16 -19.00 -4.07
C GLU A 295 -9.88 -19.19 -4.92
N ILE A 296 -8.99 -20.07 -4.45
CA ILE A 296 -7.82 -20.49 -5.23
C ILE A 296 -8.33 -21.22 -6.48
N PRO A 297 -7.84 -20.90 -7.69
CA PRO A 297 -8.33 -21.54 -8.91
C PRO A 297 -8.23 -23.07 -8.86
N HIS A 298 -9.24 -23.77 -9.37
CA HIS A 298 -9.30 -25.24 -9.37
C HIS A 298 -8.34 -25.93 -10.34
N SER A 299 -7.51 -25.19 -11.06
CA SER A 299 -6.47 -25.78 -11.89
C SER A 299 -5.31 -24.81 -12.10
N LYS A 300 -4.12 -25.40 -12.29
CA LYS A 300 -2.90 -24.66 -12.66
C LYS A 300 -3.12 -23.82 -13.92
N ALA A 301 -3.82 -24.35 -14.93
CA ALA A 301 -4.10 -23.64 -16.17
C ALA A 301 -4.90 -22.35 -15.94
N VAL A 302 -5.94 -22.39 -15.09
CA VAL A 302 -6.72 -21.19 -14.76
C VAL A 302 -5.85 -20.20 -13.98
N ALA A 303 -5.13 -20.63 -12.94
CA ALA A 303 -4.22 -19.73 -12.21
C ALA A 303 -3.21 -19.06 -13.14
N CYS A 304 -2.58 -19.85 -14.00
CA CYS A 304 -1.57 -19.39 -14.95
C CYS A 304 -2.10 -18.39 -15.97
N ARG A 305 -3.30 -18.60 -16.52
CA ARG A 305 -3.96 -17.62 -17.40
C ARG A 305 -4.01 -16.25 -16.74
N VAL A 306 -4.36 -16.20 -15.45
CA VAL A 306 -4.52 -14.94 -14.73
C VAL A 306 -3.16 -14.35 -14.33
N ILE A 307 -2.22 -15.18 -13.88
CA ILE A 307 -0.84 -14.76 -13.56
C ILE A 307 -0.19 -14.12 -14.79
N THR A 308 -0.22 -14.81 -15.93
CA THR A 308 0.33 -14.30 -17.19
C THR A 308 -0.37 -13.03 -17.65
N SER A 309 -1.70 -12.95 -17.51
CA SER A 309 -2.45 -11.76 -17.90
C SER A 309 -2.06 -10.54 -17.06
N ILE A 310 -1.90 -10.70 -15.74
CA ILE A 310 -1.44 -9.60 -14.90
C ILE A 310 0.04 -9.32 -15.12
N GLY A 311 0.88 -10.33 -15.36
CA GLY A 311 2.30 -10.15 -15.65
C GLY A 311 2.53 -9.10 -16.74
N LYS A 312 1.64 -9.03 -17.74
CA LYS A 312 1.68 -8.03 -18.82
C LYS A 312 1.42 -6.59 -18.39
N CYS A 313 0.82 -6.37 -17.22
CA CYS A 313 0.52 -5.02 -16.72
C CYS A 313 1.79 -4.25 -16.36
N PHE A 314 2.82 -4.92 -15.83
CA PHE A 314 4.06 -4.25 -15.45
C PHE A 314 4.85 -3.74 -16.68
N PRO A 315 5.15 -4.57 -17.70
CA PRO A 315 5.79 -4.10 -18.93
C PRO A 315 5.00 -3.01 -19.65
N LYS A 316 3.66 -3.14 -19.69
CA LYS A 316 2.79 -2.12 -20.28
C LYS A 316 2.94 -0.78 -19.56
N MET A 317 2.86 -0.79 -18.23
CA MET A 317 3.03 0.42 -17.42
C MET A 317 4.42 1.06 -17.62
N ILE A 318 5.49 0.26 -17.64
CA ILE A 318 6.84 0.77 -17.88
C ILE A 318 6.94 1.42 -19.26
N SER A 319 6.43 0.74 -20.30
CA SER A 319 6.49 1.22 -21.69
C SER A 319 5.70 2.50 -21.92
N GLU A 320 4.62 2.73 -21.15
CA GLU A 320 3.80 3.94 -21.24
C GLU A 320 4.42 5.15 -20.49
N GLN A 321 5.29 4.92 -19.50
CA GLN A 321 5.79 5.98 -18.62
C GLN A 321 7.27 6.31 -18.82
N CYS A 322 8.01 5.45 -19.52
CA CYS A 322 9.45 5.54 -19.66
C CYS A 322 9.85 5.54 -21.14
N GLU A 323 10.94 6.25 -21.44
CA GLU A 323 11.55 6.19 -22.77
C GLU A 323 12.20 4.82 -22.93
N MET A 324 11.85 4.11 -24.01
CA MET A 324 12.32 2.75 -24.26
C MET A 324 13.74 2.80 -24.83
N SER A 325 14.73 2.34 -24.05
CA SER A 325 16.06 2.00 -24.57
C SER A 325 16.14 0.52 -24.95
N ASP A 326 17.27 0.13 -25.57
CA ASP A 326 17.59 -1.27 -25.82
C ASP A 326 17.70 -2.09 -24.53
N ASN A 327 18.25 -1.50 -23.46
CA ASN A 327 18.39 -2.17 -22.16
C ASN A 327 17.04 -2.40 -21.49
N LEU A 328 16.19 -1.38 -21.49
CA LEU A 328 14.84 -1.49 -20.91
C LEU A 328 13.96 -2.44 -21.72
N SER A 329 14.05 -2.40 -23.05
CA SER A 329 13.35 -3.32 -23.94
C SER A 329 13.75 -4.77 -23.69
N LYS A 330 15.07 -5.03 -23.60
CA LYS A 330 15.61 -6.35 -23.27
C LYS A 330 15.16 -6.80 -21.88
N PHE A 331 15.20 -5.92 -20.88
CA PHE A 331 14.72 -6.19 -19.52
C PHE A 331 13.24 -6.60 -19.48
N LEU A 332 12.37 -5.86 -20.18
CA LEU A 332 10.94 -6.18 -20.23
C LEU A 332 10.63 -7.48 -20.97
N LYS A 333 11.37 -7.78 -22.04
CA LYS A 333 11.24 -9.06 -22.75
C LYS A 333 11.60 -10.23 -21.82
N ILE A 334 12.73 -10.11 -21.14
CA ILE A 334 13.19 -11.12 -20.20
C ILE A 334 12.18 -11.29 -19.04
N TYR A 335 11.64 -10.19 -18.52
CA TYR A 335 10.61 -10.23 -17.48
C TYR A 335 9.40 -11.10 -17.88
N ASP A 336 8.90 -10.98 -19.11
CA ASP A 336 7.78 -11.78 -19.60
C ASP A 336 8.09 -13.28 -19.62
N GLU A 337 9.29 -13.66 -20.07
CA GLU A 337 9.76 -15.05 -20.08
C GLU A 337 9.81 -15.63 -18.65
N PHE A 338 10.28 -14.85 -17.67
CA PHE A 338 10.36 -15.30 -16.28
C PHE A 338 8.98 -15.37 -15.59
N ILE A 339 8.08 -14.41 -15.82
CA ILE A 339 6.73 -14.48 -15.20
C ILE A 339 5.91 -15.62 -15.81
N THR A 340 6.10 -15.94 -17.08
CA THR A 340 5.34 -16.99 -17.77
C THR A 340 5.96 -18.39 -17.65
N GLY A 341 7.28 -18.49 -17.40
CA GLY A 341 8.00 -19.76 -17.29
C GLY A 341 7.36 -20.82 -16.37
N PRO A 342 7.01 -20.50 -15.11
CA PRO A 342 6.31 -21.41 -14.18
C PRO A 342 5.01 -22.00 -14.72
N CYS A 343 4.41 -21.33 -15.70
CA CYS A 343 3.14 -21.66 -16.33
C CYS A 343 3.27 -22.40 -17.66
N ALA A 344 4.48 -22.58 -18.17
CA ALA A 344 4.75 -23.31 -19.42
C ALA A 344 4.84 -24.84 -19.24
N ALA A 345 4.93 -25.31 -17.99
CA ALA A 345 5.11 -26.73 -17.63
C ALA A 345 3.81 -27.47 -17.33
#